data_AF-A0A016US58-F1
#
_entry.id   AF-A0A016US58-F1
#
_cell.length_a   1.000
_cell.length_b   1.000
_cell.length_c   1.000
_cell.angle_alpha   90.00
_cell.angle_beta   90.00
_cell.angle_gamma   90.00
#
_symmetry.space_group_name_H-M   'P 1'
#
loop_
_entity.id
_entity.type
_entity.pdbx_description
1 polymer ?
#
loop_
_entity_poly.entity_id
_entity_poly.type
_entity_poly.pdbx_seq_one_letter_code
_entity_poly.pdbx_strand_id
1 'polypeptide(L)'
;MKVGKAPEPDNTTVQMQIASLADSVIWLLFKKETVGNFRPIALLSTVHKFFSSILGHQMLNCLDVNKPVEQSGLRRKHSMVDHIHVIDQLIEKSHEYKFPLYEELPRPLILWNMMKVGNH
;
A
#
# COMPACT_ATOMS: atom_id res chain seq x y z
N MET A 1 12.76 15.09 4.03
CA MET A 1 13.70 14.00 3.72
C MET A 1 13.43 13.51 2.31
N LYS A 2 14.37 13.69 1.38
CA LYS A 2 14.22 13.21 -0.01
C LYS A 2 14.54 11.71 -0.03
N VAL A 3 13.58 10.88 -0.43
CA VAL A 3 13.80 9.45 -0.64
C VAL A 3 14.77 9.29 -1.81
N GLY A 4 15.96 8.76 -1.53
CA GLY A 4 16.98 8.50 -2.54
C GLY A 4 16.50 7.43 -3.52
N LYS A 5 16.61 7.72 -4.81
CA LYS A 5 16.35 6.75 -5.89
C LYS A 5 17.58 5.86 -6.05
N ALA A 6 17.38 4.55 -6.27
CA ALA A 6 18.47 3.59 -6.42
C ALA A 6 19.39 3.94 -7.63
N PRO A 7 20.70 3.68 -7.56
CA PRO A 7 21.66 4.09 -8.58
C PRO A 7 21.52 3.26 -9.86
N GLU A 8 21.57 3.92 -11.03
CA GLU A 8 21.64 3.30 -12.36
C GLU A 8 23.10 3.07 -12.78
N PRO A 9 23.41 1.98 -13.52
CA PRO A 9 24.78 1.64 -13.92
C PRO A 9 25.24 2.42 -15.17
N ASP A 10 26.53 2.78 -15.15
CA ASP A 10 27.17 3.76 -16.03
C ASP A 10 27.39 3.30 -17.49
N ASN A 11 27.06 4.24 -18.38
CA ASN A 11 27.31 4.49 -19.81
C ASN A 11 28.27 3.65 -20.71
N THR A 12 28.50 2.35 -20.52
CA THR A 12 29.26 1.54 -21.50
C THR A 12 28.38 1.05 -22.68
N THR A 13 28.08 1.98 -23.59
CA THR A 13 28.07 1.84 -25.07
C THR A 13 27.49 0.55 -25.70
N VAL A 14 26.16 0.53 -25.83
CA VAL A 14 25.41 0.53 -27.12
C VAL A 14 25.28 -0.77 -27.96
N GLN A 15 25.88 -1.91 -27.59
CA GLN A 15 25.57 -3.21 -28.25
C GLN A 15 25.04 -4.30 -27.31
N MET A 16 24.95 -4.03 -26.00
CA MET A 16 24.31 -4.96 -25.07
C MET A 16 22.84 -4.63 -24.85
N GLN A 17 22.01 -5.57 -25.33
CA GLN A 17 20.76 -5.98 -24.68
C GLN A 17 19.54 -5.07 -24.82
N ILE A 18 18.97 -4.95 -26.03
CA ILE A 18 17.52 -4.76 -26.15
C ILE A 18 16.76 -5.93 -25.47
N ALA A 19 17.37 -7.12 -25.42
CA ALA A 19 16.81 -8.31 -24.79
C ALA A 19 16.68 -8.22 -23.24
N SER A 20 17.59 -7.57 -22.52
CA SER A 20 17.54 -7.55 -21.03
C SER A 20 16.59 -6.50 -20.46
N LEU A 21 16.10 -5.57 -21.30
CA LEU A 21 15.21 -4.50 -20.87
C LEU A 21 13.79 -5.00 -20.58
N ALA A 22 13.45 -6.24 -20.94
CA ALA A 22 12.17 -6.87 -20.64
C ALA A 22 12.18 -7.69 -19.34
N ASP A 23 13.36 -8.03 -18.82
CA ASP A 23 13.45 -8.94 -17.68
C ASP A 23 13.08 -8.23 -16.37
N SER A 24 12.34 -8.94 -15.51
CA SER A 24 12.00 -8.49 -14.16
C SER A 24 12.72 -9.34 -13.13
N VAL A 25 13.26 -8.71 -12.09
CA VAL A 25 14.05 -9.41 -11.05
C VAL A 25 13.23 -9.46 -9.76
N ILE A 26 13.17 -10.62 -9.12
CA ILE A 26 12.49 -10.79 -7.83
C ILE A 26 13.49 -10.55 -6.70
N TRP A 27 13.17 -9.62 -5.81
CA TRP A 27 13.93 -9.30 -4.59
C TRP A 27 13.11 -9.63 -3.35
N LEU A 28 13.76 -10.12 -2.29
CA LEU A 28 13.11 -10.42 -1.02
C LEU A 28 13.20 -9.21 -0.08
N LEU A 29 12.07 -8.63 0.29
CA LEU A 29 11.98 -7.57 1.31
C LEU A 29 11.66 -8.18 2.68
N PHE A 30 12.50 -7.91 3.67
CA PHE A 30 12.26 -8.35 5.04
C PHE A 30 11.14 -7.53 5.71
N LYS A 31 10.14 -8.19 6.29
CA LYS A 31 9.11 -7.55 7.13
C LYS A 31 9.50 -7.69 8.61
N LYS A 32 9.59 -6.55 9.31
CA LYS A 32 10.11 -6.42 10.68
C LYS A 32 9.40 -7.27 11.76
N GLU A 33 8.15 -7.64 11.55
CA GLU A 33 7.26 -8.10 12.64
C GLU A 33 7.40 -9.60 12.98
N THR A 34 8.23 -10.36 12.26
CA THR A 34 8.29 -11.83 12.42
C THR A 34 9.55 -12.37 11.75
N VAL A 35 10.37 -13.10 12.51
CA VAL A 35 11.58 -13.77 11.99
C VAL A 35 11.16 -14.78 10.90
N GLY A 36 11.64 -14.60 9.67
CA GLY A 36 11.31 -15.44 8.52
C GLY A 36 10.26 -14.88 7.55
N ASN A 37 9.63 -13.74 7.86
CA ASN A 37 8.63 -13.14 6.98
C ASN A 37 9.26 -12.23 5.91
N PHE A 38 9.69 -12.84 4.81
CA PHE A 38 10.10 -12.15 3.60
C PHE A 38 8.93 -11.95 2.64
N ARG A 39 8.84 -10.78 2.02
CA ARG A 39 7.89 -10.48 0.95
C ARG A 39 8.66 -10.39 -0.38
N PRO A 40 8.42 -11.30 -1.34
CA PRO A 40 8.98 -11.14 -2.66
C PRO A 40 8.37 -9.91 -3.33
N ILE A 41 9.23 -9.06 -3.89
CA ILE A 41 8.87 -7.90 -4.70
C ILE A 41 9.51 -8.07 -6.06
N ALA A 42 8.68 -8.03 -7.10
CA ALA A 42 9.17 -7.96 -8.48
C ALA A 42 9.61 -6.52 -8.80
N LEU A 43 10.88 -6.36 -9.12
CA LEU A 43 11.43 -5.14 -9.70
C LEU A 43 11.27 -5.21 -11.21
N LEU A 44 10.20 -4.59 -11.70
CA LEU A 44 9.91 -4.47 -13.12
C LEU A 44 10.93 -3.54 -13.79
N SER A 45 11.26 -3.84 -15.05
CA SER A 45 12.05 -2.95 -15.90
C SER A 45 11.33 -1.62 -16.14
N THR A 46 12.09 -0.60 -16.54
CA THR A 46 11.56 0.75 -16.79
C THR A 46 10.49 0.75 -17.88
N VAL A 47 10.63 -0.08 -18.91
CA VAL A 47 9.66 -0.23 -20.00
C VAL A 47 8.34 -0.81 -19.47
N HIS A 48 8.41 -1.89 -18.68
CA HIS A 48 7.20 -2.47 -18.09
C HIS A 48 6.50 -1.50 -17.14
N LYS A 49 7.24 -0.78 -16.29
CA LYS A 49 6.68 0.25 -15.41
C LYS A 49 5.96 1.36 -16.18
N PHE A 50 6.51 1.78 -17.31
CA PHE A 50 5.90 2.81 -18.15
C PHE A 50 4.56 2.34 -18.72
N PHE A 51 4.53 1.16 -19.34
CA PHE A 51 3.28 0.59 -19.87
C PHE A 51 2.25 0.32 -18.77
N SER A 52 2.66 -0.27 -17.64
CA SER A 52 1.77 -0.50 -16.50
C SER A 52 1.20 0.80 -15.93
N SER A 53 1.95 1.90 -15.94
CA SER A 53 1.45 3.21 -15.50
C SER A 53 0.34 3.75 -16.40
N ILE A 54 0.52 3.65 -17.73
CA ILE A 54 -0.49 4.09 -18.70
C ILE A 54 -1.77 3.27 -18.55
N LEU A 55 -1.66 1.94 -18.52
CA LEU A 55 -2.79 1.03 -18.34
C LEU A 55 -3.47 1.26 -16.99
N GLY A 56 -2.67 1.38 -15.93
CA GLY A 56 -3.16 1.64 -14.57
C GLY A 56 -3.94 2.94 -14.48
N HIS A 57 -3.48 4.01 -15.15
CA HIS A 57 -4.20 5.29 -15.16
C HIS A 57 -5.58 5.17 -15.84
N GLN A 58 -5.68 4.43 -16.95
CA GLN A 58 -6.96 4.21 -17.63
C GLN A 58 -7.92 3.38 -16.78
N MET A 59 -7.45 2.26 -16.22
CA MET A 59 -8.27 1.37 -15.39
C MET A 59 -8.68 2.02 -14.07
N LEU A 60 -7.82 2.83 -13.46
CA LEU A 60 -8.09 3.47 -12.18
C LEU A 60 -9.33 4.39 -12.25
N ASN A 61 -9.57 5.04 -13.39
CA ASN A 61 -10.77 5.86 -13.57
C ASN A 61 -12.05 5.02 -13.50
N CYS A 62 -12.07 3.83 -14.11
CA CYS A 62 -13.21 2.92 -14.04
C CYS A 62 -13.34 2.26 -12.66
N LEU A 63 -12.22 1.87 -12.06
CA LEU A 63 -12.20 1.21 -10.76
C LEU A 63 -12.62 2.15 -9.63
N ASP A 64 -12.21 3.42 -9.65
CA ASP A 64 -12.59 4.36 -8.60
C ASP A 64 -14.10 4.67 -8.61
N VAL A 65 -14.77 4.60 -9.76
CA VAL A 65 -16.24 4.72 -9.84
C VAL A 65 -16.94 3.48 -9.31
N ASN A 66 -16.40 2.29 -9.61
CA ASN A 66 -17.06 1.01 -9.31
C ASN A 66 -16.71 0.39 -7.95
N LYS A 67 -15.68 0.89 -7.26
CA LYS A 67 -15.31 0.41 -5.92
C LYS A 67 -16.42 0.74 -4.90
N PRO A 68 -16.60 -0.08 -3.84
CA PRO A 68 -17.52 0.23 -2.75
C PRO A 68 -17.00 1.36 -1.86
N VAL A 69 -17.91 2.08 -1.20
CA VAL A 69 -17.58 3.26 -0.35
C VAL A 69 -16.71 2.90 0.86
N GLU A 70 -16.86 1.69 1.38
CA GLU A 70 -16.09 1.17 2.52
C GLU A 70 -14.62 0.93 2.17
N GLN A 71 -14.31 0.66 0.90
CA GLN A 71 -12.96 0.36 0.46
C GLN A 71 -12.21 1.63 0.09
N SER A 72 -11.46 2.16 1.05
CA SER A 72 -10.65 3.39 0.90
C SER A 72 -9.27 3.17 0.29
N GLY A 73 -8.77 1.94 0.41
CA GLY A 73 -7.46 1.58 -0.07
C GLY A 73 -7.30 1.86 -1.56
N LEU A 74 -6.20 2.51 -1.93
CA LEU A 74 -5.83 2.78 -3.32
C LEU A 74 -6.83 3.66 -4.10
N ARG A 75 -7.72 4.38 -3.40
CA ARG A 75 -8.55 5.44 -4.02
C ARG A 75 -7.78 6.75 -4.04
N ARG A 76 -7.98 7.53 -5.10
CA ARG A 76 -7.48 8.90 -5.15
C ARG A 76 -8.16 9.73 -4.05
N LYS A 77 -7.38 10.60 -3.38
CA LYS A 77 -7.85 11.55 -2.35
C LYS A 77 -8.52 10.92 -1.10
N HIS A 78 -8.28 9.64 -0.81
CA HIS A 78 -8.70 9.00 0.43
C HIS A 78 -7.47 8.63 1.25
N SER A 79 -7.43 9.05 2.51
CA SER A 79 -6.38 8.68 3.45
C SER A 79 -6.89 7.69 4.49
N MET A 80 -6.01 6.82 4.99
CA MET A 80 -6.33 5.97 6.14
C MET A 80 -6.75 6.82 7.36
N VAL A 81 -6.22 8.04 7.47
CA VAL A 81 -6.57 8.99 8.55
C VAL A 81 -8.04 9.39 8.48
N ASP A 82 -8.57 9.66 7.28
CA ASP A 82 -9.98 10.03 7.09
C ASP A 82 -10.90 8.89 7.54
N HIS A 83 -10.51 7.65 7.25
CA HIS A 83 -11.27 6.46 7.64
C HIS A 83 -11.24 6.22 9.16
N ILE A 84 -10.08 6.41 9.82
CA ILE A 84 -10.00 6.35 11.28
C ILE A 84 -10.93 7.41 11.89
N HIS A 85 -10.93 8.62 11.35
CA HIS A 85 -11.78 9.70 11.86
C HIS A 85 -13.28 9.38 11.70
N VAL A 86 -13.68 8.78 10.57
CA VAL A 86 -15.08 8.33 10.37
C VAL A 86 -15.46 7.26 11.40
N ILE A 87 -14.57 6.30 11.68
CA ILE A 87 -14.81 5.28 12.71
C ILE A 87 -14.94 5.92 14.09
N ASP A 88 -14.08 6.89 14.42
CA ASP A 88 -14.15 7.59 15.70
C ASP A 88 -15.49 8.32 15.90
N GLN A 89 -15.94 9.06 14.88
CA GLN A 89 -17.25 9.72 14.91
C GLN A 89 -18.40 8.71 15.03
N LEU A 90 -18.31 7.58 14.33
CA LEU A 90 -19.34 6.54 14.38
C LEU A 90 -19.47 5.96 15.80
N ILE A 91 -18.34 5.71 16.47
CA ILE A 91 -18.33 5.23 17.86
C ILE A 91 -18.95 6.28 18.79
N GLU A 92 -18.57 7.55 18.67
CA GLU A 92 -19.15 8.64 19.48
C GLU A 92 -20.67 8.74 19.30
N LYS A 93 -21.14 8.66 18.05
CA LYS A 93 -22.56 8.72 17.72
C LYS A 93 -23.33 7.49 18.22
N SER A 94 -22.73 6.31 18.21
CA SER A 94 -23.35 5.11 18.79
C SER A 94 -23.60 5.25 20.28
N HIS A 95 -22.65 5.87 20.99
CA HIS A 95 -22.76 6.12 22.43
C HIS A 95 -23.79 7.22 22.73
N GLU A 96 -23.89 8.24 21.87
CA GLU A 96 -24.89 9.32 21.98
C GLU A 96 -26.33 8.80 21.76
N TYR A 97 -26.55 8.03 20.69
CA TYR A 97 -27.88 7.55 20.28
C TYR A 97 -28.24 6.16 20.81
N LYS A 98 -27.35 5.51 21.57
CA LYS A 98 -27.51 4.19 22.19
C LYS A 98 -27.90 3.08 21.20
N PHE A 99 -27.34 3.10 19.99
CA PHE A 99 -27.48 1.99 19.05
C PHE A 99 -26.24 1.09 19.11
N PRO A 100 -26.38 -0.24 19.06
CA PRO A 100 -25.26 -1.16 19.17
C PRO A 100 -24.40 -1.16 17.90
N LEU A 101 -23.10 -0.91 18.04
CA LEU A 101 -22.10 -1.26 17.01
C LEU A 101 -21.60 -2.68 17.28
N TYR A 102 -21.60 -3.54 16.26
CA TYR A 102 -21.11 -4.91 16.37
C TYR A 102 -19.59 -5.03 16.59
N GLU A 103 -18.84 -3.91 16.49
CA GLU A 103 -17.38 -3.84 16.63
C GLU A 103 -16.92 -2.91 17.77
N GLU A 104 -17.57 -2.95 18.93
CA GLU A 104 -16.97 -2.35 20.14
C GLU A 104 -15.78 -3.20 20.64
N LEU A 105 -14.68 -3.24 19.88
CA LEU A 105 -13.39 -3.56 20.47
C LEU A 105 -12.87 -2.31 21.17
N PRO A 106 -12.56 -2.37 22.47
CA PRO A 106 -12.04 -1.22 23.20
C PRO A 106 -10.82 -0.64 22.47
N ARG A 107 -10.83 0.67 22.19
CA ARG A 107 -9.69 1.42 21.62
C ARG A 107 -8.31 1.04 22.22
N PRO A 108 -8.16 0.75 23.53
CA PRO A 108 -6.87 0.26 24.05
C PRO A 108 -6.44 -1.09 23.47
N LEU A 109 -7.34 -2.01 23.11
CA LEU A 109 -6.97 -3.35 22.60
C LEU A 109 -6.43 -3.30 21.16
N ILE A 110 -6.99 -2.46 20.29
CA ILE A 110 -6.52 -2.32 18.91
C ILE A 110 -5.15 -1.61 18.89
N LEU A 111 -5.00 -0.53 19.68
CA LEU A 111 -3.72 0.16 19.81
C LEU A 111 -2.67 -0.70 20.53
N TRP A 112 -3.07 -1.49 21.54
CA TRP A 112 -2.20 -2.45 22.22
C TRP A 112 -1.75 -3.57 21.28
N ASN A 113 -2.66 -4.13 20.48
CA ASN A 113 -2.30 -5.14 19.48
C ASN A 113 -1.40 -4.54 18.38
N MET A 114 -1.63 -3.29 17.96
CA MET A 114 -0.75 -2.58 17.02
C MET A 114 0.61 -2.23 17.64
N MET A 115 0.68 -1.86 18.93
CA MET A 115 1.96 -1.60 19.63
C MET A 115 2.72 -2.88 20.00
N LYS A 116 2.05 -4.01 20.20
CA LYS A 116 2.68 -5.31 20.48
C LYS A 116 3.29 -5.95 19.24
N VAL A 117 2.75 -5.67 18.06
CA VAL A 117 3.33 -6.10 16.77
C VAL A 117 4.68 -5.43 16.49
N GLY A 118 5.00 -4.31 17.16
CA GLY A 118 6.26 -3.58 17.00
C GLY A 118 7.41 -3.99 17.92
N ASN A 119 7.20 -4.91 18.87
CA ASN A 119 8.20 -5.34 19.86
C ASN A 119 8.29 -6.87 19.95
N HIS A 120 8.85 -7.50 18.92
CA HIS A 120 9.52 -8.79 19.00
C HIS A 120 10.60 -8.87 17.92
#